data_AF-A0A2S8S018-F1
#
_entry.id   AF-A0A2S8S018-F1
#
_cell.length_a   1.000
_cell.length_b   1.000
_cell.length_c   1.000
_cell.angle_alpha   90.00
_cell.angle_beta   90.00
_cell.angle_gamma   90.00
#
_symmetry.space_group_name_H-M   'P 1'
#
loop_
_entity.id
_entity.type
_entity.pdbx_description
1 polymer ?
#
loop_
_entity_poly.entity_id
_entity_poly.type
_entity_poly.pdbx_seq_one_letter_code
_entity_poly.pdbx_strand_id
1 'polypeptide(L)'
;MNTLTIKDLSITAQLDSKAMSAVRGGYGYGYPTSSYFSFSPVVAPNNSKTVDATQLINSSMNIQNANANNVAFATGLTSTINPSITSSNNIHV
;
A
#
# COMPACT_ATOMS: atom_id res chain seq x y z
N MET A 1 -68.84 -50.40 -28.22
CA MET A 1 -68.72 -48.99 -27.79
C MET A 1 -67.67 -48.96 -26.71
N ASN A 2 -66.49 -48.39 -26.99
CA ASN A 2 -65.32 -48.50 -26.11
C ASN A 2 -65.23 -47.26 -25.21
N THR A 3 -65.31 -47.47 -23.90
CA THR A 3 -65.10 -46.43 -22.88
C THR A 3 -63.60 -46.16 -22.75
N LEU A 4 -63.19 -44.90 -22.97
CA LEU A 4 -61.83 -44.44 -22.71
C LEU A 4 -61.70 -44.07 -21.23
N THR A 5 -60.98 -44.89 -20.46
CA THR A 5 -60.68 -44.63 -19.05
C THR A 5 -59.43 -43.74 -18.95
N ILE A 6 -59.59 -42.50 -18.49
CA ILE A 6 -58.47 -41.58 -18.22
C ILE A 6 -57.84 -41.98 -16.89
N LYS A 7 -56.57 -42.43 -16.92
CA LYS A 7 -55.88 -43.07 -15.77
C LYS A 7 -55.15 -42.09 -14.84
N ASP A 8 -55.04 -40.82 -15.21
CA ASP A 8 -54.46 -39.76 -14.38
C ASP A 8 -55.40 -38.56 -14.36
N LEU A 9 -56.42 -38.62 -13.50
CA LEU A 9 -57.09 -37.42 -13.04
C LEU A 9 -56.29 -36.91 -11.84
N SER A 10 -55.49 -35.87 -12.03
CA SER A 10 -54.79 -35.21 -10.93
C SER A 10 -55.83 -34.76 -9.90
N ILE A 11 -55.85 -35.41 -8.75
CA ILE A 11 -56.74 -35.06 -7.65
C ILE A 11 -56.36 -33.65 -7.20
N THR A 12 -57.18 -32.65 -7.52
CA THR A 12 -57.03 -31.30 -6.98
C THR A 12 -57.57 -31.31 -5.54
N ALA A 13 -56.76 -31.78 -4.60
CA ALA A 13 -57.03 -31.58 -3.18
C ALA A 13 -56.75 -30.11 -2.85
N GLN A 14 -57.73 -29.38 -2.32
CA GLN A 14 -57.45 -28.09 -1.69
C GLN A 14 -56.70 -28.36 -0.39
N LEU A 15 -55.42 -28.01 -0.34
CA LEU A 15 -54.67 -28.02 0.91
C LEU A 15 -55.13 -26.83 1.76
N ASP A 16 -55.41 -27.08 3.04
CA ASP A 16 -55.60 -25.99 3.98
C ASP A 16 -54.29 -25.24 4.23
N SER A 17 -54.38 -24.07 4.86
CA SER A 17 -53.23 -23.22 5.17
C SER A 17 -52.12 -23.92 5.97
N LYS A 18 -52.48 -24.88 6.84
CA LYS A 18 -51.54 -25.64 7.67
C LYS A 18 -50.81 -26.70 6.83
N ALA A 19 -51.52 -27.41 5.96
CA ALA A 19 -50.92 -28.38 5.05
C ALA A 19 -50.03 -27.69 4.00
N MET A 20 -50.41 -26.50 3.52
CA MET A 20 -49.57 -25.66 2.66
C MET A 20 -48.25 -25.24 3.31
N SER A 21 -48.22 -25.03 4.63
CA SER A 21 -46.99 -24.69 5.38
C SER A 21 -45.97 -25.83 5.44
N ALA A 22 -46.41 -27.09 5.27
CA ALA A 22 -45.57 -28.28 5.33
C ALA A 22 -45.04 -28.74 3.97
N VAL A 23 -45.53 -28.15 2.86
CA VAL A 23 -45.01 -28.43 1.52
C VAL A 23 -43.60 -27.86 1.43
N ARG A 24 -42.60 -28.75 1.29
CA ARG A 24 -41.19 -28.39 1.15
C ARG A 24 -41.02 -27.35 0.03
N GLY A 25 -40.65 -26.13 0.42
CA GLY A 25 -40.60 -24.95 -0.46
C GLY A 25 -41.42 -23.76 0.04
N GLY A 26 -42.24 -23.90 1.08
CA GLY A 26 -42.89 -22.78 1.76
C GLY A 26 -41.84 -21.81 2.31
N TYR A 27 -41.91 -20.55 1.87
CA TYR A 27 -40.97 -19.45 2.14
C TYR A 27 -40.85 -19.04 3.61
N GLY A 28 -40.42 -19.94 4.50
CA GLY A 28 -40.41 -19.60 5.92
C GLY A 28 -39.92 -20.67 6.87
N TYR A 29 -38.72 -21.23 6.66
CA TYR A 29 -37.98 -21.78 7.78
C TYR A 29 -36.46 -21.76 7.54
N GLY A 30 -35.79 -20.83 8.23
CA GLY A 30 -34.33 -20.72 8.27
C GLY A 30 -33.79 -19.70 7.27
N TYR A 31 -33.71 -18.45 7.72
CA TYR A 31 -32.95 -17.34 7.12
C TYR A 31 -31.86 -17.79 6.12
N PRO A 32 -31.76 -17.20 4.90
CA PRO A 32 -30.46 -17.13 4.28
C PRO A 32 -29.63 -16.27 5.23
N THR A 33 -28.77 -16.90 6.03
CA THR A 33 -27.74 -16.15 6.71
C THR A 33 -27.01 -15.45 5.59
N SER A 34 -27.15 -14.13 5.54
CA SER A 34 -26.20 -13.29 4.86
C SER A 34 -24.86 -13.66 5.47
N SER A 35 -24.16 -14.59 4.85
CA SER A 35 -22.76 -14.85 5.10
C SER A 35 -22.08 -13.57 4.66
N TYR A 36 -22.15 -12.56 5.53
CA TYR A 36 -21.28 -11.40 5.50
C TYR A 36 -19.91 -12.02 5.65
N PHE A 37 -19.28 -12.31 4.52
CA PHE A 37 -17.86 -12.58 4.46
C PHE A 37 -17.23 -11.30 4.99
N SER A 38 -16.90 -11.30 6.28
CA SER A 38 -16.09 -10.28 6.90
C SER A 38 -14.68 -10.49 6.36
N PHE A 39 -14.42 -9.96 5.17
CA PHE A 39 -13.06 -9.77 4.72
C PHE A 39 -12.45 -8.76 5.69
N SER A 40 -11.56 -9.23 6.56
CA SER A 40 -10.69 -8.32 7.30
C SER A 40 -10.02 -7.41 6.26
N PRO A 41 -10.03 -6.07 6.45
CA PRO A 41 -9.47 -5.18 5.44
C PRO A 41 -8.05 -5.60 5.11
N VAL A 42 -7.78 -5.86 3.83
CA VAL A 42 -6.42 -6.10 3.33
C VAL A 42 -5.71 -4.75 3.42
N VAL A 43 -5.02 -4.51 4.53
CA VAL A 43 -4.19 -3.32 4.71
C VAL A 43 -2.89 -3.55 3.94
N ALA A 44 -2.65 -2.75 2.91
CA ALA A 44 -1.36 -2.74 2.22
C ALA A 44 -0.25 -2.36 3.22
N PRO A 45 0.91 -3.04 3.23
CA PRO A 45 2.03 -2.66 4.07
C PRO A 45 2.39 -1.20 3.80
N ASN A 46 2.26 -0.35 4.82
CA ASN A 46 2.65 1.04 4.70
C ASN A 46 4.15 1.16 4.96
N ASN A 47 4.94 1.14 3.90
CA ASN A 47 6.38 1.37 3.96
C ASN A 47 6.72 2.87 3.90
N SER A 48 5.77 3.77 4.19
CA SER A 48 6.05 5.21 4.20
C SER A 48 7.06 5.54 5.26
N LYS A 49 8.19 6.06 4.82
CA LYS A 49 9.23 6.65 5.64
C LYS A 49 9.23 8.14 5.32
N THR A 50 8.74 8.95 6.23
CA THR A 50 8.74 10.42 6.08
C THR A 50 9.91 10.99 6.86
N VAL A 51 10.76 11.77 6.21
CA VAL A 51 11.87 12.49 6.86
C VAL A 51 11.74 13.96 6.56
N ASP A 52 11.37 14.73 7.58
CA ASP A 52 11.43 16.19 7.56
C ASP A 52 12.78 16.61 8.17
N ALA A 53 13.73 16.99 7.32
CA ALA A 53 15.06 17.39 7.76
C ALA A 53 15.56 18.61 7.01
N THR A 54 16.15 19.55 7.76
CA THR A 54 16.90 20.68 7.22
C THR A 54 18.38 20.38 7.37
N GLN A 55 19.14 20.40 6.28
CA GLN A 55 20.59 20.26 6.33
C GLN A 55 21.25 21.51 5.76
N LEU A 56 22.21 22.07 6.49
CA LEU A 56 22.97 23.24 6.07
C LEU A 56 24.46 22.93 6.19
N ILE A 57 25.19 23.13 5.09
CA ILE A 57 26.65 23.15 5.10
C ILE A 57 27.11 24.60 5.07
N ASN A 58 28.02 24.96 5.98
CA ASN A 58 28.74 26.22 5.94
C ASN A 58 30.24 25.93 5.94
N SER A 59 30.85 25.98 4.75
CA SER A 59 32.28 25.69 4.58
C SER A 59 33.02 26.96 4.19
N SER A 60 34.06 27.29 4.95
CA SER A 60 34.93 28.45 4.69
C SER A 60 36.38 27.98 4.57
N MET A 61 37.09 28.52 3.58
CA MET A 61 38.52 28.28 3.38
C MET A 61 39.26 29.62 3.39
N ASN A 62 40.26 29.75 4.26
CA ASN A 62 41.14 30.91 4.28
C ASN A 62 42.58 30.43 4.15
N ILE A 63 43.24 30.80 3.04
CA ILE A 63 44.61 30.40 2.75
C ILE A 63 45.44 31.64 2.54
N GLN A 64 46.52 31.75 3.31
CA GLN A 64 47.51 32.81 3.19
C GLN A 64 48.84 32.17 2.79
N ASN A 65 49.43 32.65 1.70
CA ASN A 65 50.67 32.12 1.14
C ASN A 65 51.67 33.25 0.93
N ALA A 66 52.69 33.31 1.81
CA ALA A 66 53.76 34.29 1.72
C ALA A 66 55.01 33.68 1.07
N ASN A 67 54.87 33.12 -0.13
CA ASN A 67 56.01 32.55 -0.84
C ASN A 67 56.99 33.64 -1.30
N ALA A 68 58.28 33.37 -1.19
CA ALA A 68 59.37 34.24 -1.67
C ALA A 68 59.39 35.67 -1.07
N ASN A 69 58.88 35.86 0.16
CA ASN A 69 58.93 37.18 0.80
C ASN A 69 60.37 37.51 1.28
N ASN A 70 60.86 38.68 0.90
CA ASN A 70 62.17 39.23 1.26
C ASN A 70 63.38 38.34 0.86
N VAL A 71 63.35 37.79 -0.35
CA VAL A 71 64.42 36.92 -0.86
C VAL A 71 65.24 37.62 -1.95
N ALA A 72 66.56 37.69 -1.74
CA ALA A 72 67.55 38.12 -2.74
C ALA A 72 68.37 36.91 -3.22
N PHE A 73 68.76 36.91 -4.51
CA PHE A 73 69.57 35.85 -5.16
C PHE A 73 68.99 34.42 -5.08
N ALA A 74 67.68 34.25 -5.23
CA ALA A 74 67.06 32.92 -5.24
C ALA A 74 66.66 32.44 -6.63
N THR A 75 66.74 31.12 -6.83
CA THR A 75 66.27 30.38 -8.00
C THR A 75 65.47 29.17 -7.52
N GLY A 76 64.46 28.75 -8.29
CA GLY A 76 63.65 27.57 -7.95
C GLY A 76 62.59 27.76 -6.86
N LEU A 77 62.16 29.00 -6.59
CA LEU A 77 61.09 29.26 -5.62
C LEU A 77 59.73 28.85 -6.22
N THR A 78 59.10 27.83 -5.63
CA THR A 78 57.76 27.38 -6.02
C THR A 78 56.90 27.26 -4.77
N SER A 79 55.61 27.56 -4.90
CA SER A 79 54.62 27.29 -3.87
C SER A 79 53.39 26.75 -4.55
N THR A 80 53.05 25.51 -4.22
CA THR A 80 51.91 24.81 -4.79
C THR A 80 50.90 24.61 -3.67
N ILE A 81 49.70 25.15 -3.85
CA ILE A 81 48.60 24.98 -2.92
C ILE A 81 47.48 24.28 -3.66
N ASN A 82 47.14 23.08 -3.19
CA ASN A 82 46.07 22.25 -3.76
C ASN A 82 45.00 21.99 -2.69
N PRO A 83 44.21 23.02 -2.31
CA PRO A 83 43.27 22.85 -1.24
C PRO A 83 41.98 22.21 -1.77
N SER A 84 41.36 21.35 -0.97
CA SER A 84 40.10 20.68 -1.31
C SER A 84 39.14 20.79 -0.14
N ILE A 85 37.91 21.21 -0.41
CA ILE A 85 36.79 21.11 0.53
C ILE A 85 35.77 20.17 -0.08
N THR A 86 35.52 19.07 0.61
CA THR A 86 34.39 18.19 0.35
C THR A 86 33.44 18.31 1.52
N SER A 87 32.18 18.63 1.23
CA SER A 87 31.13 18.72 2.24
C SER A 87 29.90 17.98 1.71
N SER A 88 29.30 17.12 2.54
CA SER A 88 28.13 16.34 2.15
C SER A 88 27.09 16.34 3.26
N ASN A 89 25.84 16.41 2.82
CA ASN A 89 24.63 16.41 3.63
C ASN A 89 23.81 15.21 3.15
N ASN A 90 23.78 14.12 3.92
CA ASN A 90 23.17 12.87 3.50
C ASN A 90 21.98 12.54 4.41
N ILE A 91 20.75 12.73 3.89
CA ILE A 91 19.53 12.21 4.52
C ILE A 91 19.27 10.81 3.96
N HIS A 92 19.05 9.84 4.86
CA HIS A 92 18.64 8.48 4.52
C HIS A 92 17.29 8.18 5.17
N VAL A 93 16.48 7.35 4.52
CA VAL A 93 15.05 7.13 4.77
C VAL A 93 14.77 5.63 4.99
#